data_AF-Q12RB4-F1
#
_entry.id   AF-Q12RB4-F1
#
_cell.length_a   1.000
_cell.length_b   1.000
_cell.length_c   1.000
_cell.angle_alpha   90.00
_cell.angle_beta   90.00
_cell.angle_gamma   90.00
#
_symmetry.space_group_name_H-M   'P 1'
#
loop_
_entity.id
_entity.type
_entity.pdbx_description
1 polymer ?
#
loop_
_entity_poly.entity_id
_entity_poly.type
_entity_poly.pdbx_seq_one_letter_code
_entity_poly.pdbx_strand_id
1 'polypeptide(L)'
;MKSFTHSALAIALISVLGACGGSGSSEPVAPTTTPDTGFSFAATAMITNLTQEVIVTGYADLAAKGSELVLATQKLINSTSQADLVAAQDAWKAARQPWEQGESHIFGPVDSLSIDPHLDSWPLNTTDLSTQLTTAAGFDAETIKSWNDDVQGFHTMEYLLFGDGVADNTKDISELTVKEREYLIALAQVFRDHAKTLDDAWQINHKPDDANAKPYAELLSQPGVDGNTVYSSELAVIEELINGMIGIVDEVGNGKISDPFGDSITSADTSKVESQYSWNSLTDFANNIQGVRNVYQGEFTGNTDKQGVKDFVSAADANLAVRVASEIDDAIIKIQAISGSNSMPFRQAIKDANGRVRIQTAIDALTKLKTSLESDVIPLLSKWKPA
;
A
#
# COMPACT_ATOMS: atom_id res chain seq x y z
N MET A 1 15.62 42.25 10.98
CA MET A 1 15.37 43.67 11.34
C MET A 1 14.21 44.15 10.46
N LYS A 2 12.95 43.99 10.88
CA LYS A 2 12.10 45.02 11.55
C LYS A 2 12.22 46.43 10.93
N SER A 3 11.20 46.88 10.20
CA SER A 3 10.19 47.80 10.76
C SER A 3 9.02 48.08 9.80
N PHE A 4 7.81 47.91 10.31
CA PHE A 4 6.53 48.45 9.84
C PHE A 4 6.43 49.96 10.11
N THR A 5 5.55 50.68 9.38
CA THR A 5 4.47 51.53 9.96
C THR A 5 3.55 52.09 8.86
N HIS A 6 2.26 51.68 8.81
CA HIS A 6 1.06 52.32 9.39
C HIS A 6 0.65 53.67 8.74
N SER A 7 -0.54 53.69 8.13
CA SER A 7 -1.32 54.91 7.94
C SER A 7 -2.75 54.66 8.41
N ALA A 8 -3.08 55.26 9.55
CA ALA A 8 -4.41 55.46 10.05
C ALA A 8 -4.91 56.82 9.53
N LEU A 9 -6.16 56.89 9.08
CA LEU A 9 -6.89 58.15 8.98
C LEU A 9 -8.31 57.95 9.49
N ALA A 10 -8.59 58.57 10.63
CA ALA A 10 -9.91 58.73 11.21
C ALA A 10 -10.42 60.14 10.86
N ILE A 11 -11.66 60.25 10.39
CA ILE A 11 -12.47 61.49 10.49
C ILE A 11 -13.88 61.10 10.90
N ALA A 12 -14.40 61.87 11.85
CA ALA A 12 -15.58 61.62 12.66
C ALA A 12 -16.82 62.42 12.16
N LEU A 13 -18.00 61.88 12.51
CA LEU A 13 -19.32 62.48 12.80
C LEU A 13 -19.98 63.48 11.84
N ILE A 14 -21.28 63.24 11.53
CA ILE A 14 -22.43 64.01 12.06
C ILE A 14 -23.75 63.23 11.84
N SER A 15 -24.58 63.29 12.87
CA SER A 15 -25.91 62.72 13.09
C SER A 15 -27.05 63.40 12.34
N VAL A 16 -28.08 62.63 11.94
CA VAL A 16 -29.45 63.12 11.78
C VAL A 16 -30.43 62.14 12.46
N LEU A 17 -31.20 62.68 13.40
CA LEU A 17 -32.33 62.04 14.07
C LEU A 17 -33.53 61.89 13.11
N GLY A 18 -34.19 60.75 13.18
CA GLY A 18 -35.52 60.51 12.60
C GLY A 18 -36.26 59.48 13.45
N ALA A 19 -36.99 59.96 14.45
CA ALA A 19 -37.91 59.15 15.22
C ALA A 19 -39.19 58.89 14.41
N CYS A 20 -39.63 57.63 14.33
CA CYS A 20 -41.02 57.26 14.12
C CYS A 20 -41.31 56.03 14.98
N GLY A 21 -42.19 56.22 15.96
CA GLY A 21 -42.68 55.15 16.81
C GLY A 21 -43.60 54.21 16.03
N GLY A 22 -43.39 52.92 16.24
CA GLY A 22 -44.29 51.85 15.84
C GLY A 22 -44.32 50.81 16.94
N SER A 23 -45.42 50.79 17.70
CA SER A 23 -45.73 49.74 18.67
C SER A 23 -45.89 48.41 17.93
N GLY A 24 -44.88 47.54 18.03
CA GLY A 24 -44.89 46.19 17.47
C GLY A 24 -44.24 45.24 18.47
N SER A 25 -45.04 44.31 18.97
CA SER A 25 -44.69 43.24 19.89
C SER A 25 -43.40 42.52 19.47
N SER A 26 -42.40 42.52 20.37
CA SER A 26 -41.18 41.74 20.24
C SER A 26 -41.50 40.26 20.48
N GLU A 27 -41.82 39.55 19.41
CA GLU A 27 -41.69 38.08 19.37
C GLU A 27 -40.21 37.73 19.60
N PRO A 28 -39.88 36.74 20.45
CA PRO A 28 -38.51 36.26 20.58
C PRO A 28 -38.10 35.68 19.22
N VAL A 29 -37.01 36.20 18.63
CA VAL A 29 -36.37 35.54 17.50
C VAL A 29 -35.88 34.19 18.01
N ALA A 30 -36.54 33.10 17.59
CA ALA A 30 -36.08 31.76 17.85
C ALA A 30 -34.62 31.63 17.36
N PRO A 31 -33.69 31.06 18.15
CA PRO A 31 -32.34 30.85 17.67
C PRO A 31 -32.42 29.98 16.42
N THR A 32 -31.98 30.51 15.28
CA THR A 32 -31.71 29.71 14.09
C THR A 32 -30.66 28.68 14.46
N THR A 33 -31.11 27.47 14.78
CA THR A 33 -30.24 26.30 14.87
C THR A 33 -29.68 26.08 13.48
N THR A 34 -28.39 26.37 13.29
CA THR A 34 -27.65 25.89 12.13
C THR A 34 -27.90 24.39 12.05
N PRO A 35 -28.39 23.84 10.91
CA PRO A 35 -28.60 22.42 10.79
C PRO A 35 -27.30 21.70 11.12
N ASP A 36 -27.39 20.71 12.00
CA ASP A 36 -26.23 19.95 12.43
C ASP A 36 -25.81 19.01 11.29
N THR A 37 -24.88 19.45 10.44
CA THR A 37 -24.53 18.78 9.16
C THR A 37 -23.52 17.62 9.30
N GLY A 38 -23.38 17.05 10.50
CA GLY A 38 -22.49 15.92 10.76
C GLY A 38 -23.21 14.57 10.76
N PHE A 39 -22.44 13.48 10.79
CA PHE A 39 -22.97 12.11 10.86
C PHE A 39 -22.34 11.36 12.04
N SER A 40 -23.01 10.30 12.50
CA SER A 40 -22.54 9.45 13.60
C SER A 40 -22.27 8.04 13.09
N PHE A 41 -21.18 7.45 13.59
CA PHE A 41 -20.76 6.08 13.28
C PHE A 41 -19.94 5.54 14.44
N ALA A 42 -20.20 4.30 14.86
CA ALA A 42 -19.45 3.61 15.91
C ALA A 42 -18.26 2.87 15.29
N ALA A 43 -17.08 3.49 15.31
CA ALA A 43 -15.92 3.03 14.54
C ALA A 43 -15.19 1.82 15.16
N THR A 44 -15.38 1.55 16.45
CA THR A 44 -14.64 0.50 17.18
C THR A 44 -14.70 -0.88 16.49
N ALA A 45 -15.86 -1.28 15.98
CA ALA A 45 -16.03 -2.58 15.32
C ALA A 45 -15.31 -2.63 13.96
N MET A 46 -15.39 -1.57 13.16
CA MET A 46 -14.63 -1.42 11.92
C MET A 46 -13.12 -1.46 12.17
N ILE A 47 -12.63 -0.66 13.12
CA ILE A 47 -11.21 -0.60 13.47
C ILE A 47 -10.70 -1.98 13.93
N THR A 48 -11.46 -2.65 14.80
CA THR A 48 -11.11 -3.99 15.28
C THR A 48 -11.03 -4.99 14.13
N ASN A 49 -12.02 -4.95 13.23
CA ASN A 49 -12.06 -5.83 12.06
C ASN A 49 -10.86 -5.60 11.14
N LEU A 50 -10.62 -4.36 10.71
CA LEU A 50 -9.50 -4.03 9.83
C LEU A 50 -8.15 -4.38 10.45
N THR A 51 -8.00 -4.19 11.76
CA THR A 51 -6.79 -4.58 12.48
C THR A 51 -6.58 -6.09 12.44
N GLN A 52 -7.58 -6.88 12.85
CA GLN A 52 -7.38 -8.32 13.12
C GLN A 52 -7.55 -9.19 11.86
N GLU A 53 -8.57 -8.89 11.07
CA GLU A 53 -9.07 -9.76 10.00
C GLU A 53 -8.52 -9.37 8.62
N VAL A 54 -7.95 -8.17 8.50
CA VAL A 54 -7.27 -7.71 7.28
C VAL A 54 -5.77 -7.61 7.52
N ILE A 55 -5.33 -6.71 8.40
CA ILE A 55 -3.90 -6.39 8.55
C ILE A 55 -3.13 -7.54 9.22
N VAL A 56 -3.51 -7.95 10.43
CA VAL A 56 -2.85 -9.05 11.16
C VAL A 56 -2.92 -10.36 10.37
N THR A 57 -4.09 -10.68 9.81
CA THR A 57 -4.26 -11.89 9.00
C THR A 57 -3.38 -11.86 7.74
N GLY A 58 -3.26 -10.71 7.07
CA GLY A 58 -2.40 -10.54 5.89
C GLY A 58 -0.92 -10.74 6.20
N TYR A 59 -0.42 -10.13 7.29
CA TYR A 59 0.98 -10.30 7.70
C TYR A 59 1.29 -11.70 8.24
N ALA A 60 0.34 -12.36 8.89
CA ALA A 60 0.48 -13.77 9.27
C ALA A 60 0.56 -14.69 8.05
N ASP A 61 -0.23 -14.44 7.00
CA ASP A 61 -0.13 -15.16 5.73
C ASP A 61 1.23 -14.91 5.06
N LEU A 62 1.69 -13.65 4.99
CA LEU A 62 3.02 -13.31 4.48
C LEU A 62 4.14 -14.08 5.18
N ALA A 63 4.11 -14.15 6.52
CA ALA A 63 5.09 -14.90 7.30
C ALA A 63 5.03 -16.42 7.03
N ALA A 64 3.82 -16.97 6.87
CA ALA A 64 3.63 -18.37 6.47
C ALA A 64 4.19 -18.63 5.07
N LYS A 65 3.91 -17.76 4.09
CA LYS A 65 4.44 -17.86 2.73
C LYS A 65 5.95 -17.68 2.65
N GLY A 66 6.54 -16.86 3.51
CA GLY A 66 7.99 -16.79 3.67
C GLY A 66 8.61 -18.11 4.14
N SER A 67 7.94 -18.81 5.06
CA SER A 67 8.36 -20.14 5.49
C SER A 67 8.24 -21.18 4.37
N GLU A 68 7.16 -21.14 3.59
CA GLU A 68 6.97 -22.00 2.41
C GLU A 68 8.04 -21.73 1.33
N LEU A 69 8.40 -20.47 1.09
CA LEU A 69 9.45 -20.07 0.15
C LEU A 69 10.83 -20.62 0.56
N VAL A 70 11.15 -20.62 1.85
CA VAL A 70 12.38 -21.26 2.36
C VAL A 70 12.38 -22.76 2.07
N LEU A 71 11.24 -23.45 2.27
CA LEU A 71 11.16 -24.88 1.98
C LEU A 71 11.36 -25.19 0.49
N ALA A 72 10.77 -24.37 -0.39
CA ALA A 72 10.90 -24.53 -1.84
C ALA A 72 12.35 -24.30 -2.31
N THR A 73 13.00 -23.23 -1.83
CA THR A 73 14.41 -22.92 -2.17
C THR A 73 15.39 -23.91 -1.54
N GLN A 74 15.10 -24.43 -0.33
CA GLN A 74 15.88 -25.50 0.30
C GLN A 74 15.85 -26.78 -0.53
N LYS A 75 14.70 -27.14 -1.12
CA LYS A 75 14.60 -28.29 -2.04
C LYS A 75 15.42 -28.06 -3.30
N LEU A 76 15.45 -26.83 -3.80
CA LEU A 76 16.13 -26.47 -5.03
C LEU A 76 17.66 -26.60 -4.93
N ILE A 77 18.26 -26.43 -3.76
CA ILE A 77 19.72 -26.30 -3.55
C ILE A 77 20.59 -27.35 -4.29
N ASN A 78 20.14 -28.60 -4.29
CA ASN A 78 20.81 -29.74 -4.93
C ASN A 78 19.95 -30.36 -6.06
N SER A 79 18.86 -29.71 -6.46
CA SER A 79 17.94 -30.25 -7.45
C SER A 79 18.43 -29.99 -8.88
N THR A 80 18.11 -30.94 -9.76
CA THR A 80 18.23 -30.81 -11.22
C THR A 80 16.85 -30.90 -11.88
N SER A 81 15.78 -30.82 -11.09
CA SER A 81 14.40 -30.93 -11.54
C SER A 81 13.83 -29.56 -11.90
N GLN A 82 13.36 -29.41 -13.15
CA GLN A 82 12.61 -28.22 -13.57
C GLN A 82 11.36 -28.01 -12.70
N ALA A 83 10.71 -29.09 -12.25
CA ALA A 83 9.54 -28.99 -11.39
C ALA A 83 9.86 -28.39 -10.02
N ASP A 84 11.09 -28.55 -9.52
CA ASP A 84 11.49 -27.93 -8.25
C ASP A 84 11.79 -26.43 -8.42
N LEU A 85 12.32 -26.01 -9.58
CA LEU A 85 12.46 -24.59 -9.92
C LEU A 85 11.08 -23.93 -10.04
N VAL A 86 10.14 -24.56 -10.76
CA VAL A 86 8.76 -24.06 -10.87
C VAL A 86 8.10 -23.95 -9.49
N ALA A 87 8.29 -24.92 -8.59
CA ALA A 87 7.77 -24.84 -7.23
C ALA A 87 8.34 -23.64 -6.44
N ALA A 88 9.62 -23.30 -6.63
CA ALA A 88 10.23 -22.11 -6.02
C ALA A 88 9.71 -20.79 -6.63
N GLN A 89 9.50 -20.75 -7.95
CA GLN A 89 8.86 -19.64 -8.65
C GLN A 89 7.43 -19.41 -8.16
N ASP A 90 6.65 -20.47 -7.98
CA ASP A 90 5.28 -20.39 -7.48
C ASP A 90 5.24 -19.96 -6.00
N ALA A 91 6.18 -20.45 -5.18
CA ALA A 91 6.30 -20.01 -3.79
C ALA A 91 6.68 -18.51 -3.69
N TRP A 92 7.53 -18.00 -4.59
CA TRP A 92 7.85 -16.57 -4.65
C TRP A 92 6.60 -15.75 -4.98
N LYS A 93 5.82 -16.16 -6.00
CA LYS A 93 4.56 -15.48 -6.36
C LYS A 93 3.53 -15.52 -5.23
N ALA A 94 3.44 -16.66 -4.54
CA ALA A 94 2.54 -16.83 -3.41
C ALA A 94 2.92 -15.92 -2.22
N ALA A 95 4.21 -15.68 -1.98
CA ALA A 95 4.68 -14.73 -0.97
C ALA A 95 4.53 -13.27 -1.41
N ARG A 96 4.66 -12.99 -2.72
CA ARG A 96 4.49 -11.64 -3.28
C ARG A 96 3.07 -11.13 -3.13
N GLN A 97 2.07 -12.00 -3.29
CA GLN A 97 0.65 -11.63 -3.21
C GLN A 97 0.24 -10.92 -1.90
N PRO A 98 0.43 -11.51 -0.70
CA PRO A 98 0.06 -10.85 0.55
C PRO A 98 0.90 -9.60 0.84
N TRP A 99 2.13 -9.53 0.34
CA TRP A 99 2.95 -8.31 0.43
C TRP A 99 2.32 -7.15 -0.35
N GLU A 100 2.05 -7.35 -1.64
CA GLU A 100 1.46 -6.32 -2.51
C GLU A 100 0.06 -5.89 -2.03
N GLN A 101 -0.76 -6.83 -1.52
CA GLN A 101 -2.04 -6.50 -0.89
C GLN A 101 -1.88 -5.73 0.44
N GLY A 102 -0.73 -5.91 1.10
CA GLY A 102 -0.33 -5.22 2.33
C GLY A 102 0.05 -3.75 2.13
N GLU A 103 0.40 -3.34 0.91
CA GLU A 103 0.90 -1.99 0.62
C GLU A 103 -0.09 -0.85 0.91
N SER A 104 -1.39 -1.18 1.02
CA SER A 104 -2.42 -0.23 1.49
C SER A 104 -2.30 0.15 2.97
N HIS A 105 -1.39 -0.46 3.73
CA HIS A 105 -1.22 -0.27 5.18
C HIS A 105 0.24 -0.49 5.64
N ILE A 106 1.19 0.12 4.94
CA ILE A 106 2.64 0.11 5.25
C ILE A 106 3.06 1.10 6.35
N PHE A 107 2.10 1.64 7.10
CA PHE A 107 2.39 2.42 8.29
C PHE A 107 2.84 1.54 9.46
N GLY A 108 3.25 2.17 10.56
CA GLY A 108 3.54 1.45 11.79
C GLY A 108 4.78 0.57 11.68
N PRO A 109 4.70 -0.76 11.97
CA PRO A 109 5.87 -1.63 11.96
C PRO A 109 6.58 -1.78 10.62
N VAL A 110 5.89 -1.60 9.50
CA VAL A 110 6.57 -1.66 8.19
C VAL A 110 7.55 -0.50 8.05
N ASP A 111 7.11 0.74 8.31
CA ASP A 111 7.97 1.93 8.31
C ASP A 111 9.00 1.92 9.45
N SER A 112 8.54 1.78 10.71
CA SER A 112 9.41 1.92 11.89
C SER A 112 10.48 0.83 12.05
N LEU A 113 10.29 -0.34 11.43
CA LEU A 113 11.30 -1.41 11.38
C LEU A 113 11.98 -1.51 10.01
N SER A 114 11.69 -0.57 9.10
CA SER A 114 12.24 -0.51 7.74
C SER A 114 12.06 -1.83 6.97
N ILE A 115 10.90 -2.47 7.12
CA ILE A 115 10.62 -3.78 6.49
C ILE A 115 10.54 -3.65 4.98
N ASP A 116 9.87 -2.61 4.49
CA ASP A 116 9.66 -2.36 3.06
C ASP A 116 10.97 -2.38 2.24
N PRO A 117 11.97 -1.52 2.52
CA PRO A 117 13.20 -1.55 1.73
C PRO A 117 13.94 -2.89 1.82
N HIS A 118 13.93 -3.58 2.97
CA HIS A 118 14.58 -4.89 3.11
C HIS A 118 13.90 -6.00 2.31
N LEU A 119 12.57 -5.93 2.15
CA LEU A 119 11.81 -6.93 1.40
C LEU A 119 11.73 -6.59 -0.09
N ASP A 120 11.66 -5.30 -0.44
CA ASP A 120 11.13 -4.91 -1.75
C ASP A 120 11.81 -3.71 -2.43
N SER A 121 13.08 -3.47 -2.12
CA SER A 121 13.83 -2.42 -2.82
C SER A 121 13.92 -2.64 -4.34
N TRP A 122 13.51 -1.63 -5.09
CA TRP A 122 13.64 -1.54 -6.55
C TRP A 122 14.30 -0.20 -6.95
N PRO A 123 15.27 -0.16 -7.89
CA PRO A 123 15.73 -1.24 -8.75
C PRO A 123 16.82 -2.15 -8.15
N LEU A 124 16.89 -3.38 -8.64
CA LEU A 124 18.00 -4.32 -8.37
C LEU A 124 19.33 -3.80 -8.96
N ASN A 125 20.38 -3.79 -8.15
CA ASN A 125 21.74 -3.48 -8.59
C ASN A 125 22.43 -4.75 -9.12
N THR A 126 22.22 -5.03 -10.41
CA THR A 126 22.77 -6.24 -11.07
C THR A 126 24.30 -6.28 -11.10
N THR A 127 24.97 -5.12 -11.01
CA THR A 127 26.44 -5.06 -10.99
C THR A 127 26.98 -5.56 -9.66
N ASP A 128 26.39 -5.10 -8.56
CA ASP A 128 26.79 -5.54 -7.22
C ASP A 128 26.37 -6.99 -6.98
N LEU A 129 25.18 -7.40 -7.43
CA LEU A 129 24.76 -8.81 -7.41
C LEU A 129 25.77 -9.72 -8.14
N SER A 130 26.19 -9.35 -9.36
CA SER A 130 27.20 -10.10 -10.12
C SER A 130 28.55 -10.14 -9.38
N THR A 131 28.91 -9.05 -8.70
CA THR A 131 30.12 -9.00 -7.88
C THR A 131 30.02 -9.99 -6.72
N GLN A 132 28.92 -9.97 -5.95
CA GLN A 132 28.71 -10.89 -4.83
C GLN A 132 28.75 -12.36 -5.27
N LEU A 133 28.04 -12.71 -6.36
CA LEU A 133 28.07 -14.06 -6.92
C LEU A 133 29.48 -14.50 -7.31
N THR A 134 30.33 -13.58 -7.76
CA THR A 134 31.72 -13.89 -8.16
C THR A 134 32.65 -13.99 -6.95
N THR A 135 32.61 -13.02 -6.04
CA THR A 135 33.63 -12.84 -4.98
C THR A 135 33.29 -13.51 -3.66
N ALA A 136 32.01 -13.70 -3.33
CA ALA A 136 31.62 -14.28 -2.06
C ALA A 136 32.05 -15.76 -1.98
N ALA A 137 32.57 -16.15 -0.81
CA ALA A 137 32.96 -17.53 -0.53
C ALA A 137 31.76 -18.44 -0.22
N GLY A 138 30.65 -17.86 0.21
CA GLY A 138 29.39 -18.51 0.53
C GLY A 138 28.34 -17.47 0.92
N PHE A 139 27.12 -17.94 1.17
CA PHE A 139 25.98 -17.11 1.52
C PHE A 139 25.28 -17.67 2.76
N ASP A 140 24.96 -16.78 3.69
CA ASP A 140 24.11 -17.06 4.85
C ASP A 140 23.24 -15.83 5.14
N ALA A 141 22.10 -16.05 5.79
CA ALA A 141 21.11 -15.01 6.01
C ALA A 141 21.62 -13.88 6.93
N GLU A 142 22.49 -14.18 7.90
CA GLU A 142 23.01 -13.16 8.83
C GLU A 142 23.93 -12.19 8.10
N THR A 143 24.81 -12.73 7.24
CA THR A 143 25.69 -11.93 6.40
C THR A 143 24.89 -11.07 5.41
N ILE A 144 23.90 -11.64 4.71
CA ILE A 144 23.13 -10.89 3.69
C ILE A 144 22.32 -9.75 4.30
N LYS A 145 21.75 -9.91 5.50
CA LYS A 145 21.03 -8.82 6.20
C LYS A 145 21.87 -7.56 6.42
N SER A 146 23.21 -7.69 6.41
CA SER A 146 24.13 -6.55 6.55
C SER A 146 24.45 -5.85 5.23
N TRP A 147 23.98 -6.37 4.10
CA TRP A 147 24.22 -5.81 2.78
C TRP A 147 23.19 -4.72 2.45
N ASN A 148 23.43 -4.02 1.34
CA ASN A 148 22.48 -3.05 0.83
C ASN A 148 21.22 -3.75 0.33
N ASP A 149 20.09 -3.04 0.41
CA ASP A 149 18.79 -3.56 0.03
C ASP A 149 18.65 -3.84 -1.47
N ASP A 150 19.43 -3.13 -2.30
CA ASP A 150 19.47 -3.28 -3.76
C ASP A 150 20.13 -4.58 -4.26
N VAL A 151 20.54 -5.47 -3.34
CA VAL A 151 21.03 -6.84 -3.64
C VAL A 151 20.34 -7.91 -2.77
N GLN A 152 19.21 -7.59 -2.15
CA GLN A 152 18.39 -8.57 -1.43
C GLN A 152 16.90 -8.45 -1.80
N GLY A 153 16.01 -8.98 -0.96
CA GLY A 153 14.58 -8.89 -1.16
C GLY A 153 14.01 -9.69 -2.35
N PHE A 154 12.75 -9.42 -2.67
CA PHE A 154 11.99 -10.09 -3.70
C PHE A 154 12.65 -10.00 -5.07
N HIS A 155 13.11 -8.82 -5.49
CA HIS A 155 13.61 -8.61 -6.86
C HIS A 155 14.96 -9.28 -7.12
N THR A 156 15.79 -9.45 -6.09
CA THR A 156 16.99 -10.31 -6.22
C THR A 156 16.58 -11.76 -6.41
N MET A 157 15.67 -12.28 -5.57
CA MET A 157 15.16 -13.65 -5.74
C MET A 157 14.47 -13.83 -7.11
N GLU A 158 13.74 -12.82 -7.56
CA GLU A 158 13.04 -12.79 -8.84
C GLU A 158 14.02 -12.94 -10.02
N TYR A 159 15.07 -12.10 -10.06
CA TYR A 159 16.10 -12.20 -11.10
C TYR A 159 16.76 -13.59 -11.13
N LEU A 160 17.06 -14.14 -9.96
CA LEU A 160 17.64 -15.48 -9.84
C LEU A 160 16.69 -16.59 -10.30
N LEU A 161 15.39 -16.46 -10.06
CA LEU A 161 14.37 -17.47 -10.36
C LEU A 161 13.85 -17.40 -11.80
N PHE A 162 13.76 -16.22 -12.39
CA PHE A 162 13.05 -15.99 -13.67
C PHE A 162 13.95 -15.50 -14.81
N GLY A 163 15.18 -15.05 -14.52
CA GLY A 163 16.09 -14.50 -15.53
C GLY A 163 15.97 -12.98 -15.66
N ASP A 164 16.41 -12.43 -16.80
CA ASP A 164 16.47 -10.97 -17.01
C ASP A 164 15.15 -10.34 -17.47
N GLY A 165 14.14 -11.15 -17.78
CA GLY A 165 12.81 -10.67 -18.21
C GLY A 165 12.79 -10.01 -19.59
N VAL A 166 13.91 -9.93 -20.32
CA VAL A 166 14.05 -9.10 -21.52
C VAL A 166 13.39 -9.75 -22.73
N ALA A 167 13.75 -11.00 -23.02
CA ALA A 167 13.17 -11.77 -24.12
C ALA A 167 11.97 -12.60 -23.65
N ASP A 168 12.10 -13.20 -22.47
CA ASP A 168 11.14 -14.04 -21.79
C ASP A 168 11.36 -13.95 -20.26
N ASN A 169 10.48 -14.58 -19.49
CA ASN A 169 10.59 -14.75 -18.04
C ASN A 169 10.79 -16.24 -17.66
N THR A 170 11.40 -17.00 -18.56
CA THR A 170 11.60 -18.44 -18.40
C THR A 170 13.05 -18.74 -18.05
N LYS A 171 13.25 -19.64 -17.10
CA LYS A 171 14.58 -20.11 -16.71
C LYS A 171 14.57 -21.63 -16.65
N ASP A 172 15.50 -22.25 -17.35
CA ASP A 172 15.77 -23.67 -17.26
C ASP A 172 16.62 -23.96 -16.01
N ILE A 173 16.37 -25.06 -15.33
CA ILE A 173 17.12 -25.47 -14.14
C ILE A 173 18.63 -25.59 -14.41
N SER A 174 19.03 -25.90 -15.65
CA SER A 174 20.44 -25.95 -16.04
C SER A 174 21.13 -24.59 -16.10
N GLU A 175 20.37 -23.49 -16.17
CA GLU A 175 20.91 -22.12 -16.13
C GLU A 175 21.21 -21.66 -14.70
N LEU A 176 20.59 -22.30 -13.69
CA LEU A 176 20.80 -21.95 -12.30
C LEU A 176 22.11 -22.57 -11.80
N THR A 177 23.05 -21.73 -11.38
CA THR A 177 24.33 -22.17 -10.82
C THR A 177 24.20 -22.60 -9.36
N VAL A 178 25.22 -23.31 -8.85
CA VAL A 178 25.27 -23.69 -7.42
C VAL A 178 25.26 -22.44 -6.53
N LYS A 179 26.05 -21.43 -6.86
CA LYS A 179 26.13 -20.19 -6.08
C LYS A 179 24.81 -19.41 -6.08
N GLU A 180 24.12 -19.32 -7.22
CA GLU A 180 22.80 -18.68 -7.25
C GLU A 180 21.79 -19.41 -6.37
N ARG A 181 21.83 -20.76 -6.33
CA ARG A 181 20.98 -21.54 -5.43
C ARG A 181 21.29 -21.31 -3.94
N GLU A 182 22.58 -21.24 -3.60
CA GLU A 182 23.04 -20.92 -2.24
C GLU A 182 22.59 -19.51 -1.81
N TYR A 183 22.70 -18.53 -2.71
CA TYR A 183 22.24 -17.17 -2.45
C TYR A 183 20.71 -17.12 -2.33
N LEU A 184 19.98 -17.78 -3.24
CA LEU A 184 18.52 -17.79 -3.26
C LEU A 184 17.91 -18.33 -1.96
N ILE A 185 18.44 -19.43 -1.40
CA ILE A 185 17.94 -19.92 -0.11
C ILE A 185 18.26 -18.95 1.04
N ALA A 186 19.43 -18.33 1.03
CA ALA A 186 19.81 -17.37 2.06
C ALA A 186 18.93 -16.11 1.99
N LEU A 187 18.58 -15.63 0.79
CA LEU A 187 17.60 -14.56 0.58
C LEU A 187 16.20 -14.94 1.09
N ALA A 188 15.74 -16.16 0.79
CA ALA A 188 14.45 -16.63 1.31
C ALA A 188 14.42 -16.68 2.85
N GLN A 189 15.56 -17.01 3.47
CA GLN A 189 15.69 -16.96 4.93
C GLN A 189 15.66 -15.53 5.48
N VAL A 190 16.32 -14.57 4.83
CA VAL A 190 16.23 -13.14 5.16
C VAL A 190 14.78 -12.66 5.05
N PHE A 191 14.12 -12.95 3.93
CA PHE A 191 12.71 -12.63 3.69
C PHE A 191 11.81 -13.18 4.80
N ARG A 192 11.90 -14.48 5.10
CA ARG A 192 11.12 -15.13 6.17
C ARG A 192 11.33 -14.42 7.51
N ASP A 193 12.57 -14.07 7.84
CA ASP A 193 12.87 -13.45 9.13
C ASP A 193 12.25 -12.05 9.24
N HIS A 194 12.32 -11.22 8.19
CA HIS A 194 11.67 -9.91 8.18
C HIS A 194 10.13 -10.02 8.18
N ALA A 195 9.57 -10.93 7.38
CA ALA A 195 8.13 -11.20 7.39
C ALA A 195 7.65 -11.66 8.78
N LYS A 196 8.44 -12.49 9.47
CA LYS A 196 8.14 -12.92 10.84
C LYS A 196 8.30 -11.79 11.85
N THR A 197 9.31 -10.94 11.71
CA THR A 197 9.46 -9.73 12.52
C THR A 197 8.26 -8.80 12.37
N LEU A 198 7.76 -8.61 11.15
CA LEU A 198 6.57 -7.81 10.89
C LEU A 198 5.33 -8.43 11.55
N ASP A 199 5.09 -9.71 11.35
CA ASP A 199 4.00 -10.45 11.98
C ASP A 199 4.04 -10.35 13.53
N ASP A 200 5.21 -10.56 14.13
CA ASP A 200 5.42 -10.41 15.57
C ASP A 200 5.25 -8.97 16.06
N ALA A 201 5.61 -7.98 15.24
CA ALA A 201 5.43 -6.58 15.59
C ALA A 201 3.95 -6.21 15.74
N TRP A 202 3.10 -6.79 14.88
CA TRP A 202 1.65 -6.61 14.94
C TRP A 202 1.02 -7.39 16.08
N GLN A 203 1.46 -8.62 16.34
CA GLN A 203 0.79 -9.53 17.27
C GLN A 203 1.40 -9.61 18.68
N ILE A 204 2.68 -9.29 18.84
CA ILE A 204 3.44 -9.53 20.08
C ILE A 204 4.07 -8.25 20.61
N ASN A 205 4.95 -7.60 19.84
CA ASN A 205 5.72 -6.44 20.30
C ASN A 205 6.27 -5.63 19.11
N HIS A 206 5.79 -4.41 18.93
CA HIS A 206 6.17 -3.54 17.80
C HIS A 206 7.56 -2.88 17.91
N LYS A 207 8.23 -2.98 19.07
CA LYS A 207 9.56 -2.41 19.33
C LYS A 207 10.46 -3.46 19.97
N PRO A 208 11.21 -4.22 19.17
CA PRO A 208 12.05 -5.30 19.67
C PRO A 208 13.08 -4.89 20.74
N ASP A 209 13.44 -3.60 20.82
CA ASP A 209 14.34 -3.02 21.81
C ASP A 209 13.67 -2.63 23.14
N ASP A 210 12.33 -2.61 23.20
CA ASP A 210 11.54 -2.38 24.41
C ASP A 210 10.64 -3.59 24.72
N ALA A 211 11.06 -4.42 25.68
CA ALA A 211 10.31 -5.61 26.08
C ALA A 211 8.89 -5.32 26.63
N ASN A 212 8.57 -4.08 26.99
CA ASN A 212 7.24 -3.68 27.47
C ASN A 212 6.37 -3.05 26.37
N ALA A 213 6.91 -2.87 25.17
CA ALA A 213 6.13 -2.37 24.06
C ALA A 213 5.00 -3.34 23.69
N LYS A 214 3.82 -2.78 23.47
CA LYS A 214 2.61 -3.53 23.13
C LYS A 214 2.66 -4.06 21.68
N PRO A 215 1.83 -5.04 21.31
CA PRO A 215 1.56 -5.33 19.91
C PRO A 215 1.02 -4.09 19.19
N TYR A 216 1.41 -3.85 17.93
CA TYR A 216 0.88 -2.71 17.19
C TYR A 216 -0.63 -2.83 16.94
N ALA A 217 -1.15 -4.06 16.80
CA ALA A 217 -2.58 -4.31 16.70
C ALA A 217 -3.37 -3.80 17.92
N GLU A 218 -2.80 -3.86 19.13
CA GLU A 218 -3.45 -3.30 20.33
C GLU A 218 -3.51 -1.78 20.25
N LEU A 219 -2.43 -1.13 19.78
CA LEU A 219 -2.36 0.32 19.65
C LEU A 219 -3.35 0.84 18.60
N LEU A 220 -3.50 0.13 17.48
CA LEU A 220 -4.45 0.49 16.43
C LEU A 220 -5.91 0.28 16.87
N SER A 221 -6.19 -0.81 17.60
CA SER A 221 -7.56 -1.18 18.01
C SER A 221 -8.06 -0.51 19.30
N GLN A 222 -7.17 0.08 20.10
CA GLN A 222 -7.50 0.77 21.35
C GLN A 222 -7.00 2.22 21.35
N PRO A 223 -7.42 3.06 20.39
CA PRO A 223 -6.99 4.45 20.35
C PRO A 223 -7.55 5.24 21.55
N GLY A 224 -6.79 6.21 22.04
CA GLY A 224 -7.20 7.11 23.13
C GLY A 224 -7.18 6.50 24.54
N VAL A 225 -6.81 5.23 24.70
CA VAL A 225 -6.58 4.60 26.01
C VAL A 225 -5.26 5.12 26.62
N ASP A 226 -5.25 5.31 27.95
CA ASP A 226 -4.05 5.71 28.69
C ASP A 226 -2.84 4.81 28.36
N GLY A 227 -1.74 5.44 27.94
CA GLY A 227 -0.51 4.75 27.54
C GLY A 227 -0.42 4.40 26.05
N ASN A 228 -1.48 4.60 25.26
CA ASN A 228 -1.38 4.58 23.80
C ASN A 228 -0.89 5.95 23.29
N THR A 229 0.40 6.03 22.96
CA THR A 229 1.01 7.26 22.44
C THR A 229 1.03 7.35 20.92
N VAL A 230 0.56 6.31 20.22
CA VAL A 230 0.53 6.26 18.74
C VAL A 230 -0.79 6.84 18.23
N TYR A 231 -1.92 6.32 18.73
CA TYR A 231 -3.25 6.78 18.30
C TYR A 231 -4.02 7.41 19.45
N SER A 232 -4.22 8.73 19.36
CA SER A 232 -4.92 9.53 20.37
C SER A 232 -6.45 9.44 20.29
N SER A 233 -6.99 8.97 19.17
CA SER A 233 -8.44 8.88 18.93
C SER A 233 -8.75 7.92 17.77
N GLU A 234 -9.99 7.42 17.71
CA GLU A 234 -10.47 6.67 16.56
C GLU A 234 -10.37 7.47 15.25
N LEU A 235 -10.52 8.80 15.31
CA LEU A 235 -10.35 9.69 14.15
C LEU A 235 -8.97 9.55 13.52
N ALA A 236 -7.92 9.51 14.34
CA ALA A 236 -6.54 9.35 13.87
C ALA A 236 -6.33 7.98 13.19
N VAL A 237 -6.97 6.93 13.69
CA VAL A 237 -6.88 5.58 13.08
C VAL A 237 -7.60 5.55 11.73
N ILE A 238 -8.79 6.13 11.64
CA ILE A 238 -9.55 6.18 10.37
C ILE A 238 -8.79 7.01 9.33
N GLU A 239 -8.19 8.13 9.75
CA GLU A 239 -7.35 8.96 8.89
C GLU A 239 -6.12 8.20 8.37
N GLU A 240 -5.40 7.48 9.22
CA GLU A 240 -4.27 6.63 8.82
C GLU A 240 -4.68 5.58 7.77
N LEU A 241 -5.78 4.87 8.00
CA LEU A 241 -6.29 3.84 7.08
C LEU A 241 -6.66 4.43 5.71
N ILE A 242 -7.32 5.60 5.68
CA ILE A 242 -7.69 6.26 4.42
C ILE A 242 -6.44 6.78 3.70
N ASN A 243 -5.48 7.34 4.42
CA ASN A 243 -4.23 7.82 3.84
C ASN A 243 -3.37 6.67 3.30
N GLY A 244 -3.34 5.51 3.96
CA GLY A 244 -2.67 4.30 3.45
C GLY A 244 -3.28 3.84 2.12
N MET A 245 -4.62 3.82 2.01
CA MET A 245 -5.29 3.54 0.74
C MET A 245 -4.95 4.57 -0.35
N ILE A 246 -4.96 5.87 -0.03
CA ILE A 246 -4.62 6.93 -0.99
C ILE A 246 -3.17 6.79 -1.45
N GLY A 247 -2.25 6.53 -0.52
CA GLY A 247 -0.82 6.39 -0.79
C GLY A 247 -0.54 5.35 -1.85
N ILE A 248 -1.06 4.13 -1.67
CA ILE A 248 -0.81 3.07 -2.65
C ILE A 248 -1.54 3.28 -3.99
N VAL A 249 -2.74 3.88 -4.00
CA VAL A 249 -3.42 4.24 -5.26
C VAL A 249 -2.57 5.26 -6.04
N ASP A 250 -2.01 6.25 -5.35
CA ASP A 250 -1.12 7.26 -5.92
C ASP A 250 0.17 6.62 -6.44
N GLU A 251 0.81 5.79 -5.63
CA GLU A 251 2.07 5.12 -5.97
C GLU A 251 1.93 4.21 -7.19
N VAL A 252 0.87 3.39 -7.26
CA VAL A 252 0.62 2.55 -8.45
C VAL A 252 0.43 3.42 -9.70
N GLY A 253 -0.38 4.48 -9.59
CA GLY A 253 -0.71 5.34 -10.73
C GLY A 253 0.45 6.21 -11.19
N ASN A 254 1.05 6.96 -10.28
CA ASN A 254 2.02 8.02 -10.54
C ASN A 254 3.49 7.58 -10.39
N GLY A 255 3.76 6.48 -9.69
CA GLY A 255 5.09 5.86 -9.59
C GLY A 255 5.18 4.62 -10.46
N LYS A 256 4.72 3.47 -9.95
CA LYS A 256 4.94 2.14 -10.53
C LYS A 256 4.53 2.03 -12.01
N ILE A 257 3.43 2.68 -12.42
CA ILE A 257 2.99 2.72 -13.83
C ILE A 257 3.59 3.90 -14.58
N SER A 258 3.42 5.13 -14.09
CA SER A 258 3.73 6.34 -14.87
C SER A 258 5.23 6.54 -15.12
N ASP A 259 6.09 6.21 -14.16
CA ASP A 259 7.54 6.38 -14.28
C ASP A 259 8.17 5.57 -15.43
N PRO A 260 7.88 4.26 -15.59
CA PRO A 260 8.33 3.51 -16.77
C PRO A 260 7.53 3.84 -18.04
N PHE A 261 6.25 4.24 -17.91
CA PHE A 261 5.39 4.52 -19.06
C PHE A 261 5.88 5.73 -19.87
N GLY A 262 6.21 6.84 -19.20
CA GLY A 262 6.63 8.11 -19.82
C GLY A 262 5.64 8.69 -20.84
N ASP A 263 5.94 9.88 -21.39
CA ASP A 263 5.02 10.57 -22.30
C ASP A 263 4.86 9.92 -23.69
N SER A 264 5.79 9.05 -24.10
CA SER A 264 5.82 8.46 -25.45
C SER A 264 6.52 7.10 -25.46
N ILE A 265 6.38 6.34 -26.55
CA ILE A 265 7.14 5.09 -26.77
C ILE A 265 8.65 5.34 -26.67
N THR A 266 9.12 6.49 -27.16
CA THR A 266 10.54 6.86 -27.14
C THR A 266 11.06 7.14 -25.73
N SER A 267 10.26 7.80 -24.89
CA SER A 267 10.62 8.15 -23.52
C SER A 267 10.29 7.07 -22.49
N ALA A 268 9.50 6.06 -22.85
CA ALA A 268 9.22 4.91 -21.99
C ALA A 268 10.53 4.21 -21.60
N ASP A 269 10.64 3.76 -20.36
CA ASP A 269 11.86 3.18 -19.80
C ASP A 269 11.57 1.83 -19.16
N THR A 270 12.00 0.75 -19.83
CA THR A 270 11.78 -0.60 -19.33
C THR A 270 12.62 -0.92 -18.09
N SER A 271 13.75 -0.23 -17.85
CA SER A 271 14.57 -0.55 -16.67
C SER A 271 13.92 -0.13 -15.37
N LYS A 272 12.91 0.75 -15.42
CA LYS A 272 12.13 1.17 -14.26
C LYS A 272 10.96 0.25 -13.95
N VAL A 273 10.63 -0.70 -14.82
CA VAL A 273 9.49 -1.60 -14.61
C VAL A 273 9.81 -2.58 -13.50
N GLU A 274 9.20 -2.36 -12.34
CA GLU A 274 9.22 -3.27 -11.20
C GLU A 274 8.61 -4.63 -11.57
N SER A 275 9.19 -5.70 -11.04
CA SER A 275 8.83 -7.09 -11.38
C SER A 275 8.94 -7.45 -12.87
N GLN A 276 9.85 -6.79 -13.60
CA GLN A 276 10.06 -7.09 -15.02
C GLN A 276 10.70 -8.45 -15.27
N TYR A 277 11.36 -9.06 -14.29
CA TYR A 277 12.08 -10.32 -14.48
C TYR A 277 11.12 -11.50 -14.59
N SER A 278 10.08 -11.50 -13.76
CA SER A 278 9.02 -12.52 -13.73
C SER A 278 7.80 -12.16 -14.57
N TRP A 279 7.76 -10.95 -15.15
CA TRP A 279 6.58 -10.36 -15.79
C TRP A 279 5.36 -10.25 -14.85
N ASN A 280 5.59 -10.00 -13.56
CA ASN A 280 4.54 -9.96 -12.55
C ASN A 280 3.93 -8.57 -12.31
N SER A 281 4.45 -7.50 -12.93
CA SER A 281 4.04 -6.11 -12.65
C SER A 281 2.52 -5.88 -12.69
N LEU A 282 1.79 -6.47 -13.66
CA LEU A 282 0.33 -6.30 -13.73
C LEU A 282 -0.41 -7.00 -12.58
N THR A 283 0.15 -8.11 -12.09
CA THR A 283 -0.36 -8.83 -10.91
C THR A 283 -0.11 -8.00 -9.65
N ASP A 284 1.07 -7.40 -9.53
CA ASP A 284 1.47 -6.53 -8.41
C ASP A 284 0.53 -5.32 -8.31
N PHE A 285 0.40 -4.56 -9.40
CA PHE A 285 -0.50 -3.40 -9.46
C PHE A 285 -1.95 -3.77 -9.11
N ALA A 286 -2.44 -4.93 -9.58
CA ALA A 286 -3.79 -5.39 -9.26
C ALA A 286 -3.92 -5.82 -7.79
N ASN A 287 -2.90 -6.44 -7.22
CA ASN A 287 -2.87 -6.81 -5.80
C ASN A 287 -2.79 -5.59 -4.88
N ASN A 288 -2.03 -4.55 -5.24
CA ASN A 288 -2.02 -3.29 -4.51
C ASN A 288 -3.44 -2.71 -4.36
N ILE A 289 -4.19 -2.63 -5.47
CA ILE A 289 -5.56 -2.12 -5.44
C ILE A 289 -6.55 -3.13 -4.82
N GLN A 290 -6.27 -4.43 -4.91
CA GLN A 290 -7.00 -5.44 -4.13
C GLN A 290 -6.79 -5.24 -2.61
N GLY A 291 -5.61 -4.81 -2.17
CA GLY A 291 -5.33 -4.39 -0.79
C GLY A 291 -6.24 -3.24 -0.35
N VAL A 292 -6.34 -2.20 -1.18
CA VAL A 292 -7.28 -1.08 -0.99
C VAL A 292 -8.71 -1.59 -0.89
N ARG A 293 -9.11 -2.54 -1.76
CA ARG A 293 -10.42 -3.17 -1.71
C ARG A 293 -10.65 -3.92 -0.40
N ASN A 294 -9.65 -4.63 0.10
CA ASN A 294 -9.75 -5.39 1.34
C ASN A 294 -9.98 -4.45 2.54
N VAL A 295 -9.24 -3.33 2.61
CA VAL A 295 -9.42 -2.30 3.66
C VAL A 295 -10.77 -1.59 3.51
N TYR A 296 -11.18 -1.27 2.28
CA TYR A 296 -12.42 -0.55 2.03
C TYR A 296 -13.66 -1.40 2.37
N GLN A 297 -13.67 -2.67 1.97
CA GLN A 297 -14.79 -3.58 2.25
C GLN A 297 -14.70 -4.22 3.65
N GLY A 298 -13.52 -4.31 4.26
CA GLY A 298 -13.33 -4.96 5.55
C GLY A 298 -13.18 -6.48 5.46
N GLU A 299 -12.83 -7.03 4.31
CA GLU A 299 -12.71 -8.47 4.09
C GLU A 299 -11.71 -8.81 2.98
N PHE A 300 -11.12 -10.00 3.04
CA PHE A 300 -10.56 -10.63 1.85
C PHE A 300 -11.69 -11.15 0.96
N THR A 301 -11.53 -11.04 -0.37
CA THR A 301 -12.53 -11.51 -1.34
C THR A 301 -12.98 -12.95 -1.07
N GLY A 302 -14.27 -13.14 -0.84
CA GLY A 302 -14.88 -14.47 -0.60
C GLY A 302 -15.05 -14.84 0.88
N ASN A 303 -14.57 -13.99 1.81
CA ASN A 303 -14.89 -14.11 3.22
C ASN A 303 -16.29 -13.55 3.53
N THR A 304 -16.69 -13.65 4.80
CA THR A 304 -17.94 -13.06 5.29
C THR A 304 -17.79 -11.55 5.44
N ASP A 305 -18.79 -10.83 4.94
CA ASP A 305 -18.90 -9.37 5.08
C ASP A 305 -18.80 -8.92 6.55
N LYS A 306 -17.88 -7.99 6.79
CA LYS A 306 -17.60 -7.35 8.09
C LYS A 306 -17.38 -5.86 7.85
N GLN A 307 -17.33 -5.06 8.92
CA GLN A 307 -17.24 -3.61 8.76
C GLN A 307 -15.88 -3.16 8.20
N GLY A 308 -15.93 -2.42 7.09
CA GLY A 308 -14.78 -1.76 6.47
C GLY A 308 -14.97 -0.24 6.39
N VAL A 309 -14.02 0.46 5.77
CA VAL A 309 -14.10 1.93 5.58
C VAL A 309 -15.37 2.33 4.82
N LYS A 310 -15.89 1.47 3.97
CA LYS A 310 -17.17 1.66 3.27
C LYS A 310 -18.33 1.93 4.23
N ASP A 311 -18.39 1.30 5.39
CA ASP A 311 -19.47 1.50 6.36
C ASP A 311 -19.41 2.90 6.99
N PHE A 312 -18.20 3.37 7.30
CA PHE A 312 -17.98 4.74 7.74
C PHE A 312 -18.41 5.76 6.68
N VAL A 313 -18.01 5.55 5.42
CA VAL A 313 -18.43 6.40 4.30
C VAL A 313 -19.95 6.33 4.10
N SER A 314 -20.55 5.15 4.20
CA SER A 314 -21.99 4.95 4.00
C SER A 314 -22.83 5.61 5.08
N ALA A 315 -22.31 5.74 6.30
CA ALA A 315 -22.98 6.47 7.37
C ALA A 315 -23.08 7.99 7.07
N ALA A 316 -22.14 8.52 6.28
CA ALA A 316 -22.15 9.92 5.83
C ALA A 316 -22.89 10.10 4.49
N ASP A 317 -22.57 9.26 3.50
CA ASP A 317 -23.08 9.30 2.14
C ASP A 317 -23.03 7.90 1.49
N ALA A 318 -24.17 7.22 1.45
CA ALA A 318 -24.31 5.89 0.87
C ALA A 318 -24.01 5.84 -0.65
N ASN A 319 -24.27 6.92 -1.39
CA ASN A 319 -23.98 6.96 -2.83
C ASN A 319 -22.48 7.07 -3.07
N LEU A 320 -21.80 7.91 -2.29
CA LEU A 320 -20.35 7.99 -2.30
C LEU A 320 -19.72 6.64 -1.95
N ALA A 321 -20.25 5.96 -0.93
CA ALA A 321 -19.74 4.66 -0.51
C ALA A 321 -19.76 3.61 -1.64
N VAL A 322 -20.87 3.53 -2.38
CA VAL A 322 -21.04 2.65 -3.55
C VAL A 322 -20.15 3.10 -4.71
N ARG A 323 -20.05 4.40 -4.94
CA ARG A 323 -19.22 4.95 -6.03
C ARG A 323 -17.75 4.60 -5.85
N VAL A 324 -17.20 4.81 -4.65
CA VAL A 324 -15.78 4.49 -4.35
C VAL A 324 -15.53 2.98 -4.48
N ALA A 325 -16.44 2.12 -3.99
CA ALA A 325 -16.33 0.67 -4.20
C ALA A 325 -16.24 0.33 -5.70
N SER A 326 -17.09 0.92 -6.53
CA SER A 326 -17.07 0.71 -7.97
C SER A 326 -15.82 1.26 -8.64
N GLU A 327 -15.21 2.33 -8.12
CA GLU A 327 -13.97 2.90 -8.65
C GLU A 327 -12.76 2.04 -8.32
N ILE A 328 -12.73 1.41 -7.14
CA ILE A 328 -11.74 0.39 -6.77
C ILE A 328 -11.83 -0.80 -7.73
N ASP A 329 -13.03 -1.36 -7.91
CA ASP A 329 -13.23 -2.51 -8.80
C ASP A 329 -12.88 -2.15 -10.27
N ASP A 330 -13.24 -0.94 -10.74
CA ASP A 330 -12.90 -0.50 -12.10
C ASP A 330 -11.39 -0.34 -12.30
N ALA A 331 -10.66 0.21 -11.32
CA ALA A 331 -9.20 0.34 -11.39
C ALA A 331 -8.51 -1.04 -11.53
N ILE A 332 -8.92 -2.03 -10.73
CA ILE A 332 -8.43 -3.42 -10.85
C ILE A 332 -8.68 -3.96 -12.26
N ILE A 333 -9.92 -3.81 -12.77
CA ILE A 333 -10.29 -4.26 -14.11
C ILE A 333 -9.44 -3.58 -15.19
N LYS A 334 -9.18 -2.27 -15.09
CA LYS A 334 -8.38 -1.54 -16.08
C LYS A 334 -6.91 -1.96 -16.06
N ILE A 335 -6.34 -2.17 -14.88
CA ILE A 335 -4.97 -2.70 -14.73
C ILE A 335 -4.85 -4.06 -15.42
N GLN A 336 -5.75 -4.99 -15.10
CA GLN A 336 -5.74 -6.33 -15.68
C GLN A 336 -5.92 -6.30 -17.21
N ALA A 337 -6.74 -5.37 -17.72
CA ALA A 337 -6.97 -5.20 -19.13
C ALA A 337 -5.72 -4.75 -19.92
N ILE A 338 -4.67 -4.20 -19.26
CA ILE A 338 -3.41 -3.83 -19.92
C ILE A 338 -2.82 -5.01 -20.69
N SER A 339 -2.94 -6.23 -20.14
CA SER A 339 -2.45 -7.47 -20.75
C SER A 339 -3.04 -7.75 -22.14
N GLY A 340 -4.25 -7.27 -22.42
CA GLY A 340 -4.96 -7.50 -23.67
C GLY A 340 -5.23 -8.99 -23.94
N SER A 341 -5.73 -9.29 -25.15
CA SER A 341 -6.04 -10.67 -25.54
C SER A 341 -4.82 -11.54 -25.82
N ASN A 342 -3.62 -10.97 -25.81
CA ASN A 342 -2.36 -11.64 -26.11
C ASN A 342 -1.45 -11.81 -24.87
N SER A 343 -1.96 -11.56 -23.67
CA SER A 343 -1.22 -11.71 -22.40
C SER A 343 0.11 -10.92 -22.38
N MET A 344 0.10 -9.71 -22.94
CA MET A 344 1.28 -8.85 -23.04
C MET A 344 1.73 -8.40 -21.64
N PRO A 345 2.99 -8.61 -21.25
CA PRO A 345 3.52 -8.10 -19.99
C PRO A 345 3.64 -6.57 -20.02
N PHE A 346 3.55 -5.92 -18.85
CA PHE A 346 3.57 -4.46 -18.75
C PHE A 346 4.78 -3.81 -19.45
N ARG A 347 5.98 -4.40 -19.27
CA ARG A 347 7.21 -3.93 -19.91
C ARG A 347 7.14 -3.86 -21.44
N GLN A 348 6.36 -4.74 -22.07
CA GLN A 348 6.11 -4.68 -23.52
C GLN A 348 4.98 -3.69 -23.84
N ALA A 349 3.95 -3.64 -22.99
CA ALA A 349 2.81 -2.75 -23.18
C ALA A 349 3.18 -1.26 -23.21
N ILE A 350 4.17 -0.82 -22.43
CA ILE A 350 4.66 0.57 -22.47
C ILE A 350 5.31 0.97 -23.81
N LYS A 351 5.76 -0.02 -24.60
CA LYS A 351 6.36 0.17 -25.95
C LYS A 351 5.38 -0.14 -27.09
N ASP A 352 4.19 -0.64 -26.81
CA ASP A 352 3.17 -0.97 -27.81
C ASP A 352 2.09 0.12 -27.91
N ALA A 353 1.70 0.53 -29.11
CA ALA A 353 0.72 1.60 -29.29
C ALA A 353 -0.65 1.29 -28.65
N ASN A 354 -1.14 0.04 -28.78
CA ASN A 354 -2.42 -0.36 -28.17
C ASN A 354 -2.28 -0.60 -26.66
N GLY A 355 -1.15 -1.18 -26.23
CA GLY A 355 -0.79 -1.35 -24.83
C GLY A 355 -0.82 -0.01 -24.09
N ARG A 356 -0.21 1.03 -24.68
CA ARG A 356 -0.20 2.39 -24.11
C ARG A 356 -1.58 3.00 -23.94
N VAL A 357 -2.53 2.75 -24.86
CA VAL A 357 -3.92 3.20 -24.70
C VAL A 357 -4.58 2.53 -23.49
N ARG A 358 -4.34 1.23 -23.29
CA ARG A 358 -4.87 0.48 -22.13
C ARG A 358 -4.21 0.95 -20.82
N ILE A 359 -2.91 1.22 -20.84
CA ILE A 359 -2.19 1.79 -19.69
C ILE A 359 -2.77 3.15 -19.29
N GLN A 360 -2.98 4.05 -20.26
CA GLN A 360 -3.60 5.35 -19.98
C GLN A 360 -4.99 5.20 -19.34
N THR A 361 -5.79 4.23 -19.82
CA THR A 361 -7.10 3.93 -19.23
C THR A 361 -6.99 3.50 -17.76
N ALA A 362 -5.94 2.74 -17.39
CA ALA A 362 -5.69 2.37 -16.00
C ALA A 362 -5.24 3.56 -15.14
N ILE A 363 -4.34 4.42 -15.66
CA ILE A 363 -3.91 5.66 -15.01
C ILE A 363 -5.11 6.57 -14.73
N ASP A 364 -6.01 6.74 -15.70
CA ASP A 364 -7.20 7.58 -15.55
C ASP A 364 -8.15 7.02 -14.46
N ALA A 365 -8.30 5.70 -14.38
CA ALA A 365 -9.11 5.05 -13.34
C ALA A 365 -8.51 5.21 -11.94
N LEU A 366 -7.19 5.02 -11.80
CA LEU A 366 -6.46 5.25 -10.55
C LEU A 366 -6.53 6.71 -10.10
N THR A 367 -6.34 7.65 -11.04
CA THR A 367 -6.46 9.10 -10.78
C THR A 367 -7.85 9.46 -10.27
N LYS A 368 -8.90 8.87 -10.88
CA LYS A 368 -10.28 9.07 -10.45
C LYS A 368 -10.51 8.54 -9.04
N LEU A 369 -10.08 7.31 -8.75
CA LEU A 369 -10.20 6.71 -7.42
C LEU A 369 -9.48 7.56 -6.36
N LYS A 370 -8.22 7.93 -6.62
CA LYS A 370 -7.44 8.83 -5.75
C LYS A 370 -8.20 10.13 -5.48
N THR A 371 -8.71 10.77 -6.53
CA THR A 371 -9.45 12.02 -6.41
C THR A 371 -10.70 11.86 -5.53
N SER A 372 -11.46 10.78 -5.68
CA SER A 372 -12.62 10.50 -4.81
C SER A 372 -12.21 10.32 -3.36
N LEU A 373 -11.12 9.58 -3.08
CA LEU A 373 -10.64 9.38 -1.72
C LEU A 373 -10.20 10.71 -1.08
N GLU A 374 -9.42 11.53 -1.79
CA GLU A 374 -8.90 12.81 -1.30
C GLU A 374 -9.97 13.91 -1.20
N SER A 375 -10.81 14.05 -2.22
CA SER A 375 -11.71 15.20 -2.35
C SER A 375 -13.10 14.95 -1.76
N ASP A 376 -13.52 13.69 -1.63
CA ASP A 376 -14.86 13.35 -1.17
C ASP A 376 -14.87 12.52 0.12
N VAL A 377 -13.93 11.58 0.32
CA VAL A 377 -13.87 10.74 1.52
C VAL A 377 -13.14 11.40 2.68
N ILE A 378 -11.92 11.90 2.49
CA ILE A 378 -11.14 12.58 3.54
C ILE A 378 -11.94 13.72 4.22
N PRO A 379 -12.66 14.60 3.50
CA PRO A 379 -13.43 15.68 4.15
C PRO A 379 -14.53 15.20 5.09
N LEU A 380 -14.99 13.94 4.97
CA LEU A 380 -15.98 13.37 5.89
C LEU A 380 -15.45 13.30 7.33
N LEU A 381 -14.14 13.12 7.52
CA LEU A 381 -13.49 13.09 8.83
C LEU A 381 -13.83 14.32 9.68
N SER A 382 -13.87 15.50 9.05
CA SER A 382 -14.22 16.77 9.73
C SER A 382 -15.68 16.90 10.15
N LYS A 383 -16.57 16.06 9.58
CA LYS A 383 -18.02 16.07 9.82
C LYS A 383 -18.46 14.91 10.72
N TRP A 384 -17.57 13.96 10.99
CA TRP A 384 -17.87 12.80 11.80
C TRP A 384 -18.01 13.17 13.27
N LYS A 385 -19.01 12.59 13.92
CA LYS A 385 -19.23 12.64 15.35
C LYS A 385 -19.12 11.22 15.91
N PRO A 386 -18.06 10.92 16.69
CA PRO A 386 -17.93 9.63 17.35
C PRO A 386 -19.21 9.28 18.11
N ALA A 387 -19.67 8.04 17.94
CA ALA A 387 -20.93 7.55 18.47
C ALA A 387 -20.81 6.98 19.88
#